data_AF-A0AAV1V0K5-F1
#
_entry.id   AF-A0AAV1V0K5-F1
#
_cell.length_a   1.000
_cell.length_b   1.000
_cell.length_c   1.000
_cell.angle_alpha   90.00
_cell.angle_beta   90.00
_cell.angle_gamma   90.00
#
_symmetry.space_group_name_H-M   'P 1'
#
loop_
_entity.id
_entity.type
_entity.pdbx_description
1 polymer ?
#
loop_
_entity_poly.entity_id
_entity_poly.type
_entity_poly.pdbx_seq_one_letter_code
_entity_poly.pdbx_strand_id
1 'polypeptide(L)'
;MNVLSASITSALALKPSTVYILRVKNSKTRQRWHVRRRFTDFCELRGKLLALIDDQMAMYLTCLEVDDTESSFCTTGSDVSSSASSSVSTRHSCRGKNRHDFSPPPPDRFCYVFKQFPSRKLFGSRSERVIKARSVALNLFLQQALEVVEVVRQRRLIAIGFSMMTHIESFLECRVHRTATSVASPSASDCKSETVARRQAVSPSRVRRNSAARSHSPQIYTTSRWR
;
A
#
# COMPACT_ATOMS: atom_id res chain seq x y z
N MET A 1 -3.92 13.55 4.50
CA MET A 1 -3.18 12.42 5.13
C MET A 1 -3.90 11.11 4.79
N ASN A 2 -3.17 10.08 4.36
CA ASN A 2 -3.76 8.80 3.97
C ASN A 2 -4.32 8.03 5.18
N VAL A 3 -5.52 7.44 5.00
CA VAL A 3 -6.20 6.67 6.06
C VAL A 3 -5.48 5.35 6.35
N LEU A 4 -4.81 4.77 5.35
CA LEU A 4 -4.01 3.57 5.47
C LEU A 4 -2.52 3.90 5.39
N SER A 5 -1.73 3.21 6.20
CA SER A 5 -0.28 3.13 6.03
C SER A 5 0.18 1.68 6.11
N ALA A 6 1.20 1.34 5.32
CA ALA A 6 1.77 0.01 5.28
C ALA A 6 3.30 0.09 5.19
N SER A 7 3.99 -0.78 5.92
CA SER A 7 5.44 -0.92 5.84
C SER A 7 5.87 -2.36 6.08
N ILE A 8 6.92 -2.78 5.40
CA ILE A 8 7.59 -4.06 5.59
C ILE A 8 8.38 -4.00 6.89
N THR A 9 8.08 -4.90 7.80
CA THR A 9 8.76 -5.05 9.10
C THR A 9 9.84 -6.12 9.06
N SER A 10 9.66 -7.14 8.23
CA SER A 10 10.62 -8.23 8.07
C SER A 10 10.43 -8.94 6.73
N ALA A 11 11.43 -9.72 6.34
CA ALA A 11 11.40 -10.56 5.15
C ALA A 11 12.02 -11.92 5.45
N LEU A 12 11.33 -12.98 5.05
CA LEU A 12 11.68 -14.37 5.30
C LEU A 12 12.07 -15.05 3.98
N ALA A 13 13.31 -15.56 3.91
CA ALA A 13 13.81 -16.27 2.75
C ALA A 13 13.29 -17.73 2.71
N LEU A 14 11.99 -17.94 2.48
CA LEU A 14 11.38 -19.27 2.43
C LEU A 14 11.57 -19.94 1.04
N LYS A 15 11.48 -21.26 0.95
CA LYS A 15 11.37 -21.96 -0.34
C LYS A 15 9.90 -22.00 -0.77
N PRO A 16 9.57 -21.78 -2.06
CA PRO A 16 10.46 -21.41 -3.16
C PRO A 16 10.76 -19.89 -3.26
N SER A 17 10.12 -19.04 -2.43
CA SER A 17 10.18 -17.59 -2.57
C SER A 17 10.35 -16.83 -1.24
N THR A 18 10.94 -15.63 -1.31
CA THR A 18 10.94 -14.68 -0.19
C THR A 18 9.54 -14.17 0.12
N VAL A 19 9.16 -14.19 1.40
CA VAL A 19 7.90 -13.66 1.93
C VAL A 19 8.20 -12.40 2.74
N TYR A 20 7.52 -11.30 2.43
CA TYR A 20 7.59 -10.03 3.13
C TYR A 20 6.43 -9.93 4.13
N ILE A 21 6.74 -9.52 5.36
CA ILE A 21 5.73 -9.26 6.40
C ILE A 21 5.48 -7.76 6.46
N LEU A 22 4.27 -7.36 6.07
CA LEU A 22 3.83 -5.98 6.07
C LEU A 22 3.05 -5.73 7.35
N ARG A 23 3.38 -4.66 8.08
CA ARG A 23 2.54 -4.08 9.11
C ARG A 23 1.65 -3.03 8.46
N VAL A 24 0.35 -3.18 8.64
CA VAL A 24 -0.66 -2.25 8.14
C VAL A 24 -1.28 -1.53 9.33
N LYS A 25 -1.51 -0.22 9.20
CA LYS A 25 -2.20 0.60 10.18
C LYS A 25 -3.31 1.37 9.47
N ASN A 26 -4.51 1.30 10.04
CA ASN A 26 -5.61 2.18 9.65
C ASN A 26 -5.73 3.29 10.70
N SER A 27 -5.51 4.54 10.30
CA SER A 27 -5.57 5.69 11.20
C SER A 27 -7.00 6.00 11.65
N LYS A 28 -8.00 5.76 10.79
CA LYS A 28 -9.43 5.98 11.09
C LYS A 28 -9.95 5.01 12.14
N THR A 29 -9.66 3.71 12.01
CA THR A 29 -10.14 2.68 12.95
C THR A 29 -9.15 2.38 14.07
N ARG A 30 -7.95 2.98 14.04
CA ARG A 30 -6.79 2.68 14.93
C ARG A 30 -6.32 1.22 14.89
N GLN A 31 -6.87 0.39 14.00
CA GLN A 31 -6.51 -1.01 13.86
C GLN A 31 -5.11 -1.17 13.26
N ARG A 32 -4.46 -2.27 13.64
CA ARG A 32 -3.16 -2.68 13.12
C ARG A 32 -3.18 -4.19 12.90
N TRP A 33 -2.64 -4.63 11.78
CA TRP A 33 -2.54 -6.06 11.46
C TRP A 33 -1.28 -6.32 10.63
N HIS A 34 -0.95 -7.59 10.45
CA HIS A 34 0.19 -8.01 9.65
C HIS A 34 -0.29 -8.87 8.49
N VAL A 35 0.28 -8.66 7.31
CA VAL A 35 -0.04 -9.40 6.10
C VAL A 35 1.24 -9.98 5.51
N ARG A 36 1.16 -11.18 4.95
CA ARG A 36 2.27 -11.84 4.25
C ARG A 36 2.10 -11.68 2.75
N ARG A 37 3.13 -11.18 2.08
CA ARG A 37 3.15 -10.99 0.62
C ARG A 37 4.45 -11.48 0.02
N ARG A 38 4.36 -12.17 -1.11
CA ARG A 38 5.51 -12.54 -1.94
C ARG A 38 5.84 -11.41 -2.89
N PHE A 39 7.04 -11.45 -3.45
CA PHE A 39 7.45 -10.47 -4.45
C PHE A 39 6.52 -10.41 -5.68
N THR A 40 5.99 -11.57 -6.10
CA THR A 40 5.00 -11.66 -7.20
C THR A 40 3.75 -10.85 -6.93
N ASP A 41 3.27 -10.85 -5.68
CA ASP A 41 2.04 -10.15 -5.29
C ASP A 41 2.25 -8.62 -5.42
N PHE A 42 3.46 -8.12 -5.14
CA PHE A 42 3.81 -6.71 -5.40
C PHE A 42 3.88 -6.40 -6.90
N CYS A 43 4.44 -7.31 -7.72
CA CYS A 43 4.44 -7.13 -9.17
C CYS A 43 3.01 -7.03 -9.72
N GLU A 44 2.11 -7.88 -9.24
CA GLU A 44 0.69 -7.86 -9.63
C GLU A 44 0.00 -6.58 -9.21
N LEU A 45 0.21 -6.12 -7.97
CA LEU A 45 -0.34 -4.84 -7.52
C LEU A 45 0.16 -3.70 -8.41
N ARG A 46 1.48 -3.63 -8.67
CA ARG A 46 2.03 -2.60 -9.57
C ARG A 46 1.40 -2.66 -10.96
N GLY A 47 1.28 -3.86 -11.54
CA GLY A 47 0.66 -4.03 -12.85
C GLY A 47 -0.78 -3.52 -12.88
N LYS A 48 -1.58 -3.83 -11.86
CA LYS A 48 -2.95 -3.34 -11.72
C LYS A 48 -3.03 -1.82 -11.57
N LEU A 49 -2.11 -1.20 -10.83
CA LEU A 49 -2.05 0.25 -10.69
C LEU A 49 -1.67 0.92 -12.02
N LEU A 50 -0.63 0.42 -12.70
CA LEU A 50 -0.20 0.98 -13.98
C LEU A 50 -1.26 0.82 -15.08
N ALA A 51 -2.03 -0.28 -15.08
CA ALA A 51 -3.11 -0.49 -16.04
C ALA A 51 -4.26 0.53 -15.90
N LEU A 52 -4.35 1.22 -14.76
CA LEU A 52 -5.33 2.29 -14.51
C LEU A 52 -4.77 3.67 -14.82
N ILE A 53 -3.49 3.78 -15.19
CA ILE A 53 -2.81 5.04 -15.49
C ILE A 53 -2.71 5.19 -17.01
N ASP A 54 -3.44 6.16 -17.55
CA ASP A 54 -3.30 6.57 -18.94
C ASP A 54 -2.08 7.49 -19.14
N ASP A 55 -1.74 7.80 -20.40
CA ASP A 55 -0.55 8.59 -20.74
C ASP A 55 -0.59 10.02 -20.18
N GLN A 56 -1.79 10.62 -20.11
CA GLN A 56 -1.96 11.97 -19.56
C GLN A 56 -1.69 11.99 -18.05
N MET A 57 -2.21 11.00 -17.32
CA MET A 57 -1.97 10.85 -15.90
C MET A 57 -0.53 10.41 -15.61
N ALA A 58 0.07 9.57 -16.45
CA ALA A 58 1.48 9.21 -16.34
C ALA A 58 2.39 10.44 -16.51
N MET A 59 2.11 11.28 -17.51
CA MET A 59 2.83 12.53 -17.73
C MET A 59 2.74 13.42 -16.48
N TYR A 60 1.54 13.62 -15.94
CA TYR A 60 1.39 14.42 -14.73
C TYR A 60 2.12 13.85 -13.51
N LEU A 61 2.02 12.55 -13.27
CA LEU A 61 2.65 11.91 -12.12
C LEU A 61 4.19 11.92 -12.23
N THR A 62 4.74 12.07 -13.44
CA THR A 62 6.19 12.05 -13.67
C THR A 62 6.80 13.43 -13.99
N CYS A 63 5.99 14.39 -14.40
CA CYS A 63 6.39 15.79 -14.56
C CYS A 63 6.23 16.53 -13.24
N LEU A 64 7.34 17.05 -12.72
CA LEU A 64 7.30 18.06 -11.67
C LEU A 64 6.62 19.31 -12.25
N GLU A 65 5.44 19.68 -11.75
CA GLU A 65 5.01 21.08 -11.80
C GLU A 65 6.04 21.85 -10.96
N VAL A 66 6.92 22.59 -11.66
CA VAL A 66 7.67 23.68 -11.05
C VAL A 66 6.63 24.75 -10.78
N ASP A 67 6.51 25.22 -9.54
CA ASP A 67 5.62 26.31 -9.14
C ASP A 67 5.64 27.43 -10.21
N ASP A 68 4.46 27.73 -10.75
CA ASP A 68 4.18 29.06 -11.30
C ASP A 68 4.11 30.02 -10.10
N THR A 69 5.26 30.38 -9.56
CA THR A 69 5.37 31.46 -8.57
C THR A 69 5.12 32.78 -9.29
N GLU A 70 3.85 33.20 -9.27
CA GLU A 70 3.38 34.59 -9.20
C GLU A 70 4.34 35.67 -9.76
N SER A 71 4.29 35.90 -11.08
CA SER A 71 4.64 37.21 -11.63
C SER A 71 3.45 38.15 -11.39
N SER A 72 3.42 38.79 -10.22
CA SER A 72 2.38 39.72 -9.80
C SER A 72 2.15 40.83 -10.83
N PHE A 73 0.88 41.12 -11.10
CA PHE A 73 0.44 42.34 -11.74
C PHE A 73 0.91 43.57 -10.95
N CYS A 74 1.87 44.31 -11.51
CA CYS A 74 2.03 45.73 -11.23
C CYS A 74 1.62 46.50 -12.48
N THR A 75 0.43 47.09 -12.42
CA THR A 75 -0.05 48.10 -13.36
C THR A 75 0.70 49.39 -13.13
N THR A 76 1.60 49.77 -14.06
CA THR A 76 1.95 51.19 -14.27
C THR A 76 2.54 51.42 -15.66
N GLY A 77 1.76 52.09 -16.53
CA GLY A 77 2.21 53.23 -17.33
C GLY A 77 3.18 53.05 -18.52
N SER A 78 2.59 53.19 -19.72
CA SER A 78 3.06 53.97 -20.89
C SER A 78 4.20 53.47 -21.80
N ASP A 79 3.81 53.38 -23.08
CA ASP A 79 4.45 53.91 -24.30
C ASP A 79 5.34 53.05 -25.23
N VAL A 80 4.65 52.59 -26.30
CA VAL A 80 4.96 52.61 -27.75
C VAL A 80 6.35 52.18 -28.28
N SER A 81 6.38 51.09 -29.05
CA SER A 81 6.54 51.10 -30.53
C SER A 81 7.07 49.77 -31.10
N SER A 82 6.27 49.19 -31.99
CA SER A 82 6.59 48.53 -33.26
C SER A 82 7.89 47.72 -33.44
N SER A 83 7.76 46.41 -33.76
CA SER A 83 7.99 45.90 -35.13
C SER A 83 7.72 44.38 -35.22
N ALA A 84 7.18 43.99 -36.38
CA ALA A 84 6.74 42.66 -36.75
C ALA A 84 7.88 41.63 -36.88
N SER A 85 7.56 40.34 -36.68
CA SER A 85 7.65 39.32 -37.74
C SER A 85 7.22 37.93 -37.23
N SER A 86 6.40 37.29 -38.05
CA SER A 86 5.94 35.91 -38.00
C SER A 86 7.06 34.87 -38.06
N SER A 87 6.97 33.78 -37.31
CA SER A 87 7.13 32.42 -37.85
C SER A 87 6.80 31.33 -36.83
N VAL A 88 5.93 30.42 -37.25
CA VAL A 88 5.72 29.09 -36.67
C VAL A 88 6.98 28.27 -36.91
N SER A 89 7.59 27.72 -35.86
CA SER A 89 8.25 26.41 -35.94
C SER A 89 8.34 25.73 -34.58
N THR A 90 7.51 24.72 -34.37
CA THR A 90 7.71 23.70 -33.36
C THR A 90 8.88 22.83 -33.84
N ARG A 91 10.10 23.13 -33.37
CA ARG A 91 11.26 22.25 -33.53
C ARG A 91 11.71 21.77 -32.16
N HIS A 92 11.39 20.52 -31.85
CA HIS A 92 12.16 19.73 -30.90
C HIS A 92 13.59 19.64 -31.44
N SER A 93 14.53 20.36 -30.81
CA SER A 93 15.96 20.20 -31.03
C SER A 93 16.65 20.13 -29.68
N CYS A 94 16.85 18.90 -29.21
CA CYS A 94 17.72 18.59 -28.09
C CYS A 94 19.17 18.80 -28.54
N ARG A 95 19.69 20.04 -28.49
CA ARG A 95 21.13 20.26 -28.59
C ARG A 95 21.55 21.56 -27.90
N GLY A 96 21.76 21.46 -26.59
CA GLY A 96 22.42 22.48 -25.78
C GLY A 96 23.44 21.82 -24.87
N LYS A 97 24.69 21.79 -25.31
CA LYS A 97 25.86 21.33 -24.56
C LYS A 97 26.24 22.44 -23.57
N ASN A 98 25.53 22.55 -22.46
CA ASN A 98 25.91 23.44 -21.35
C ASN A 98 26.47 22.61 -20.21
N ARG A 99 27.77 22.79 -19.96
CA ARG A 99 28.44 22.41 -18.72
C ARG A 99 27.94 23.37 -17.65
N HIS A 100 26.86 23.00 -16.98
CA HIS A 100 26.44 23.60 -15.72
C HIS A 100 26.08 22.49 -14.75
N ASP A 101 26.44 22.73 -13.49
CA ASP A 101 26.37 21.88 -12.32
C ASP A 101 25.36 20.73 -12.37
N PHE A 102 25.86 19.51 -12.15
CA PHE A 102 25.04 18.33 -11.89
C PHE A 102 24.33 18.49 -10.53
N SER A 103 23.30 19.32 -10.47
CA SER A 103 22.23 19.05 -9.51
C SER A 103 21.57 17.75 -9.98
N PRO A 104 21.48 16.71 -9.12
CA PRO A 104 20.69 15.54 -9.47
C PRO A 104 19.27 16.01 -9.77
N PRO A 105 18.63 15.49 -10.83
CA PRO A 105 17.24 15.84 -11.10
C PRO A 105 16.42 15.61 -9.82
N PRO A 106 15.48 16.51 -9.49
CA PRO A 106 14.64 16.34 -8.31
C PRO A 106 14.06 14.93 -8.31
N PRO A 107 14.00 14.25 -7.15
CA PRO A 107 13.60 12.86 -7.08
C PRO A 107 12.23 12.69 -7.75
N ASP A 108 12.19 11.92 -8.83
CA ASP A 108 10.98 11.54 -9.55
C ASP A 108 9.98 10.96 -8.52
N ARG A 109 8.93 11.74 -8.22
CA ARG A 109 8.08 11.60 -7.03
C ARG A 109 7.52 10.19 -6.86
N PHE A 110 7.22 9.53 -7.98
CA PHE A 110 6.65 8.19 -8.03
C PHE A 110 7.56 7.18 -8.73
N CYS A 111 8.88 7.38 -8.66
CA CYS A 111 9.85 6.57 -9.38
C CYS A 111 9.76 5.06 -9.09
N TYR A 112 9.42 4.61 -7.89
CA TYR A 112 9.27 3.19 -7.56
C TYR A 112 7.96 2.59 -8.09
N VAL A 113 6.98 3.41 -8.45
CA VAL A 113 5.79 2.98 -9.21
C VAL A 113 6.16 2.84 -10.69
N PHE A 114 6.90 3.77 -11.28
CA PHE A 114 7.12 3.82 -12.73
C PHE A 114 8.40 3.16 -13.25
N LYS A 115 9.56 3.44 -12.64
CA LYS A 115 10.88 3.12 -13.24
C LYS A 115 11.78 2.27 -12.35
N GLN A 116 11.83 2.57 -11.05
CA GLN A 116 12.74 1.98 -10.07
C GLN A 116 12.14 0.79 -9.31
N PHE A 117 11.03 0.23 -9.81
CA PHE A 117 10.46 -0.96 -9.19
C PHE A 117 11.46 -2.12 -9.29
N PRO A 118 11.74 -2.86 -8.19
CA PRO A 118 12.76 -3.89 -8.19
C PRO A 118 12.45 -4.97 -9.21
N SER A 119 13.47 -5.45 -9.92
CA SER A 119 13.29 -6.47 -10.96
C SER A 119 13.17 -7.90 -10.40
N ARG A 120 12.54 -8.78 -11.20
CA ARG A 120 12.53 -10.23 -10.97
C ARG A 120 13.95 -10.76 -11.16
N LYS A 121 14.44 -11.47 -10.13
CA LYS A 121 15.73 -12.19 -10.20
C LYS A 121 15.44 -13.68 -10.27
N LEU A 122 15.96 -14.34 -11.30
CA LEU A 122 15.84 -15.80 -11.47
C LEU A 122 16.79 -16.54 -10.53
N PHE A 123 18.00 -16.00 -10.31
CA PHE A 123 19.01 -16.57 -9.43
C PHE A 123 19.32 -15.64 -8.26
N GLY A 124 19.69 -16.21 -7.11
CA GLY A 124 20.10 -15.43 -5.93
C GLY A 124 19.01 -14.51 -5.36
N SER A 125 17.74 -14.72 -5.74
CA SER A 125 16.59 -13.90 -5.32
C SER A 125 16.34 -13.92 -3.82
N ARG A 126 16.86 -14.95 -3.15
CA ARG A 126 16.79 -15.20 -1.71
C ARG A 126 18.08 -14.82 -0.97
N SER A 127 19.08 -14.26 -1.65
CA SER A 127 20.28 -13.76 -0.96
C SER A 127 19.92 -12.57 -0.08
N GLU A 128 20.57 -12.47 1.08
CA GLU A 128 20.30 -11.42 2.05
C GLU A 128 20.43 -10.01 1.45
N ARG A 129 21.48 -9.78 0.65
CA ARG A 129 21.70 -8.50 -0.06
C ARG A 129 20.52 -8.15 -0.95
N VAL A 130 20.01 -9.12 -1.73
CA VAL A 130 18.86 -8.89 -2.62
C VAL A 130 17.60 -8.64 -1.81
N ILE A 131 17.37 -9.40 -0.75
CA ILE A 131 16.20 -9.24 0.11
C ILE A 131 16.20 -7.86 0.76
N LYS A 132 17.31 -7.41 1.35
CA LYS A 132 17.43 -6.08 1.99
C LYS A 132 17.17 -4.96 0.99
N ALA A 133 17.86 -4.95 -0.15
CA ALA A 133 17.68 -3.92 -1.18
C ALA A 133 16.23 -3.90 -1.70
N ARG A 134 15.64 -5.07 -1.93
CA ARG A 134 14.25 -5.18 -2.38
C ARG A 134 13.25 -4.74 -1.32
N SER A 135 13.47 -5.03 -0.03
CA SER A 135 12.60 -4.57 1.06
C SER A 135 12.51 -3.04 1.10
N VAL A 136 13.64 -2.34 0.91
CA VAL A 136 13.68 -0.88 0.87
C VAL A 136 12.87 -0.35 -0.32
N ALA A 137 13.12 -0.87 -1.52
CA ALA A 137 12.42 -0.44 -2.73
C ALA A 137 10.91 -0.72 -2.67
N LEU A 138 10.51 -1.88 -2.12
CA LEU A 138 9.10 -2.23 -1.95
C LEU A 138 8.39 -1.36 -0.91
N ASN A 139 9.09 -0.92 0.15
CA ASN A 139 8.55 0.04 1.11
C ASN A 139 8.25 1.39 0.47
N LEU A 140 9.19 1.89 -0.33
CA LEU A 140 9.02 3.15 -1.07
C LEU A 140 7.88 3.02 -2.09
N PHE A 141 7.80 1.89 -2.79
CA PHE A 141 6.66 1.58 -3.66
C PHE A 141 5.31 1.62 -2.92
N LEU A 142 5.20 1.02 -1.73
CA LEU A 142 3.93 1.04 -0.95
C LEU A 142 3.51 2.45 -0.56
N GLN A 143 4.47 3.27 -0.14
CA GLN A 143 4.22 4.67 0.21
C GLN A 143 3.75 5.46 -1.01
N GLN A 144 4.48 5.35 -2.12
CA GLN A 144 4.15 6.01 -3.37
C GLN A 144 2.81 5.54 -3.93
N ALA A 145 2.49 4.24 -3.87
CA ALA A 145 1.21 3.71 -4.35
C ALA A 145 0.01 4.32 -3.60
N LEU A 146 0.10 4.45 -2.28
CA LEU A 146 -0.93 5.10 -1.47
C LEU A 146 -1.03 6.60 -1.77
N GLU A 147 0.08 7.26 -2.07
CA GLU A 147 0.12 8.67 -2.42
C GLU A 147 -0.45 8.94 -3.83
N VAL A 148 -0.17 8.08 -4.82
CA VAL A 148 -0.76 8.16 -6.16
C VAL A 148 -2.28 8.17 -6.06
N VAL A 149 -2.89 7.28 -5.27
CA VAL A 149 -4.35 7.26 -5.08
C VAL A 149 -4.89 8.59 -4.56
N GLU A 150 -4.18 9.21 -3.62
CA GLU A 150 -4.58 10.50 -3.06
C GLU A 150 -4.50 11.63 -4.10
N VAL A 151 -3.44 11.64 -4.92
CA VAL A 151 -3.31 12.59 -6.03
C VAL A 151 -4.40 12.40 -7.07
N VAL A 152 -4.69 11.16 -7.46
CA VAL A 152 -5.77 10.82 -8.40
C VAL A 152 -7.14 11.25 -7.84
N ARG A 153 -7.37 11.07 -6.54
CA ARG A 153 -8.59 11.51 -5.86
C ARG A 153 -8.73 13.03 -5.86
N GLN A 154 -7.64 13.77 -5.62
CA GLN A 154 -7.63 15.24 -5.63
C GLN A 154 -8.01 15.80 -7.01
N ARG A 155 -7.66 15.10 -8.09
CA ARG A 155 -7.98 15.46 -9.47
C ARG A 155 -9.40 15.09 -9.93
N ARG A 156 -10.27 14.68 -9.00
CA ARG A 156 -11.66 14.26 -9.28
C ARG A 156 -11.77 13.06 -10.24
N LEU A 157 -10.69 12.30 -10.43
CA LEU A 157 -10.71 11.01 -11.14
C LEU A 157 -11.22 9.91 -10.21
N ILE A 158 -12.44 10.09 -9.72
CA ILE A 158 -13.00 9.36 -8.59
C ILE A 158 -13.06 7.85 -8.86
N ALA A 159 -13.54 7.45 -10.05
CA ALA A 159 -13.64 6.04 -10.43
C ALA A 159 -12.27 5.34 -10.45
N ILE A 160 -11.25 5.99 -11.01
CA ILE A 160 -9.88 5.49 -11.06
C ILE A 160 -9.31 5.40 -9.64
N GLY A 161 -9.47 6.45 -8.84
CA GLY A 161 -9.04 6.48 -7.44
C GLY A 161 -9.66 5.36 -6.61
N PHE A 162 -10.96 5.09 -6.77
CA PHE A 162 -11.64 3.97 -6.12
C PHE A 162 -11.13 2.62 -6.59
N SER A 163 -10.89 2.45 -7.89
CA SER A 163 -10.35 1.21 -8.46
C SER A 163 -8.95 0.91 -7.93
N MET A 164 -8.05 1.91 -7.95
CA MET A 164 -6.71 1.79 -7.39
C MET A 164 -6.75 1.48 -5.88
N MET A 165 -7.57 2.22 -5.12
CA MET A 165 -7.71 1.98 -3.69
C MET A 165 -8.23 0.57 -3.41
N THR A 166 -9.16 0.05 -4.23
CA THR A 166 -9.69 -1.32 -4.09
C THR A 166 -8.60 -2.37 -4.28
N HIS A 167 -7.71 -2.19 -5.26
CA HIS A 167 -6.56 -3.08 -5.46
C HIS A 167 -5.58 -3.02 -4.27
N ILE A 168 -5.32 -1.84 -3.73
CA ILE A 168 -4.46 -1.68 -2.55
C ILE A 168 -5.12 -2.30 -1.31
N GLU A 169 -6.40 -2.06 -1.06
CA GLU A 169 -7.14 -2.62 0.07
C GLU A 169 -7.19 -4.15 0.03
N SER A 170 -7.37 -4.73 -1.18
CA SER A 170 -7.29 -6.17 -1.40
C SER A 170 -5.89 -6.70 -1.11
N PHE A 171 -4.85 -6.04 -1.64
CA PHE A 171 -3.46 -6.39 -1.37
C PHE A 171 -3.12 -6.28 0.13
N LEU A 172 -3.72 -5.36 0.87
CA LEU A 172 -3.50 -5.19 2.31
C LEU A 172 -4.49 -5.97 3.19
N GLU A 173 -5.34 -6.82 2.61
CA GLU A 173 -6.33 -7.63 3.34
C GLU A 173 -7.28 -6.81 4.23
N CYS A 174 -7.55 -5.55 3.88
CA CYS A 174 -8.33 -4.64 4.72
C CYS A 174 -9.73 -5.18 5.05
N ARG A 175 -10.37 -5.90 4.12
CA ARG A 175 -11.73 -6.44 4.30
C ARG A 175 -11.81 -7.44 5.46
N VAL A 176 -10.82 -8.32 5.60
CA VAL A 176 -10.78 -9.34 6.66
C VAL A 176 -10.71 -8.68 8.04
N HIS A 177 -10.01 -7.55 8.14
CA HIS A 177 -9.81 -6.84 9.40
C HIS A 177 -10.89 -5.78 9.70
N ARG A 178 -11.76 -5.45 8.74
CA ARG A 178 -12.96 -4.63 8.99
C ARG A 178 -14.02 -5.41 9.77
N THR A 179 -14.26 -6.67 9.41
CA THR A 179 -15.34 -7.49 10.00
C THR A 179 -15.07 -7.90 11.44
N ALA A 180 -13.81 -8.13 11.81
CA ALA A 180 -13.43 -8.57 13.17
C ALA A 180 -13.84 -7.59 14.29
N THR A 181 -14.16 -6.34 13.97
CA THR A 181 -14.63 -5.34 14.97
C THR A 181 -16.15 -5.19 14.96
N SER A 182 -16.86 -5.58 13.90
CA SER A 182 -18.32 -5.52 13.85
C SER A 182 -18.99 -6.63 14.68
N VAL A 183 -18.28 -7.72 14.98
CA VAL A 183 -18.82 -8.86 15.75
C VAL A 183 -18.63 -8.67 17.26
N ALA A 184 -18.01 -7.56 17.70
CA ALA A 184 -17.81 -7.23 19.11
C ALA A 184 -18.82 -6.20 19.64
N SER A 185 -20.06 -6.21 19.14
CA SER A 185 -21.19 -5.54 19.79
C SER A 185 -22.03 -6.58 20.54
N PRO A 186 -21.93 -6.69 21.88
CA PRO A 186 -22.94 -7.38 22.67
C PRO A 186 -24.13 -6.42 22.81
N SER A 187 -24.94 -6.33 21.75
CA SER A 187 -26.28 -5.74 21.84
C SER A 187 -27.30 -6.83 21.55
N ALA A 188 -27.35 -7.83 22.43
CA ALA A 188 -28.59 -8.56 22.67
C ALA A 188 -29.42 -7.68 23.61
N SER A 189 -30.10 -6.69 23.05
CA SER A 189 -31.16 -5.99 23.76
C SER A 189 -32.40 -6.89 23.74
N ASP A 190 -32.76 -7.37 24.92
CA ASP A 190 -34.08 -7.88 25.24
C ASP A 190 -35.18 -6.99 24.64
N CYS A 191 -36.14 -7.62 23.96
CA CYS A 191 -37.50 -7.12 23.86
C CYS A 191 -38.42 -8.28 24.21
N LYS A 192 -38.85 -8.28 25.48
CA LYS A 192 -39.96 -9.10 25.97
C LYS A 192 -41.25 -8.63 25.31
N SER A 193 -42.06 -9.57 24.86
CA SER A 193 -43.52 -9.46 24.92
C SER A 193 -44.04 -10.79 25.41
N GLU A 194 -44.63 -10.75 26.60
CA GLU A 194 -45.21 -11.88 27.31
C GLU A 194 -46.48 -12.37 26.59
N THR A 195 -46.63 -13.68 26.45
CA THR A 195 -47.95 -14.31 26.60
C THR A 195 -47.80 -15.65 27.30
N VAL A 196 -48.61 -15.80 28.33
CA VAL A 196 -48.65 -16.81 29.38
C VAL A 196 -48.98 -18.21 28.82
N ALA A 197 -48.16 -19.22 29.15
CA ALA A 197 -48.62 -20.60 29.32
C ALA A 197 -47.73 -21.36 30.32
N ARG A 198 -48.23 -21.36 31.55
CA ARG A 198 -47.85 -22.14 32.73
C ARG A 198 -47.73 -23.65 32.44
N ARG A 199 -46.59 -24.28 32.78
CA ARG A 199 -46.53 -25.46 33.69
C ARG A 199 -45.11 -25.99 33.95
N GLN A 200 -44.80 -26.00 35.25
CA GLN A 200 -44.06 -27.01 36.02
C GLN A 200 -42.52 -27.05 35.96
N ALA A 201 -41.99 -26.65 37.11
CA ALA A 201 -40.65 -26.92 37.60
C ALA A 201 -40.48 -28.41 37.93
N VAL A 202 -39.33 -29.00 37.55
CA VAL A 202 -38.63 -30.03 38.31
C VAL A 202 -37.12 -29.92 38.02
N SER A 203 -36.36 -29.44 39.00
CA SER A 203 -35.01 -29.97 39.34
C SER A 203 -35.22 -30.84 40.59
N PRO A 204 -34.40 -31.88 40.90
CA PRO A 204 -32.94 -31.91 40.72
C PRO A 204 -32.33 -33.30 40.39
N SER A 205 -31.03 -33.37 40.10
CA SER A 205 -30.07 -34.14 40.91
C SER A 205 -28.69 -34.29 40.24
N ARG A 206 -27.67 -34.13 41.08
CA ARG A 206 -26.26 -34.46 40.85
C ARG A 206 -26.09 -35.91 40.39
N VAL A 207 -25.26 -36.14 39.37
CA VAL A 207 -24.44 -37.36 39.29
C VAL A 207 -22.97 -36.95 39.27
N ARG A 208 -22.31 -37.37 40.34
CA ARG A 208 -20.87 -37.32 40.62
C ARG A 208 -20.29 -38.68 40.20
N ARG A 209 -19.23 -38.68 39.38
CA ARG A 209 -18.15 -39.71 39.29
C ARG A 209 -17.21 -39.28 38.14
N ASN A 210 -16.02 -38.75 38.44
CA ASN A 210 -14.76 -39.38 38.86
C ASN A 210 -13.97 -40.05 37.71
N SER A 211 -12.75 -39.51 37.53
CA SER A 211 -11.47 -40.21 37.34
C SER A 211 -10.74 -40.03 36.00
N ALA A 212 -9.73 -39.15 36.09
CA ALA A 212 -8.34 -39.27 35.66
C ALA A 212 -7.92 -40.31 34.60
N ALA A 213 -7.10 -39.85 33.64
CA ALA A 213 -5.78 -40.45 33.38
C ALA A 213 -4.86 -39.43 32.67
N ARG A 214 -3.71 -39.17 33.29
CA ARG A 214 -2.49 -38.63 32.67
C ARG A 214 -1.96 -39.66 31.67
N SER A 215 -1.24 -39.22 30.63
CA SER A 215 0.23 -39.35 30.53
C SER A 215 0.77 -39.55 29.09
N HIS A 216 2.02 -39.09 28.95
CA HIS A 216 3.06 -39.48 27.99
C HIS A 216 3.13 -38.85 26.60
N SER A 217 3.86 -37.73 26.57
CA SER A 217 4.87 -37.43 25.56
C SER A 217 6.03 -38.43 25.59
N PRO A 218 6.64 -38.76 24.44
CA PRO A 218 8.06 -39.03 24.35
C PRO A 218 8.79 -37.95 23.55
N GLN A 219 9.84 -37.40 24.16
CA GLN A 219 10.95 -36.74 23.46
C GLN A 219 11.67 -37.77 22.57
N ILE A 220 12.07 -37.36 21.37
CA ILE A 220 13.20 -37.97 20.67
C ILE A 220 14.16 -36.85 20.28
N TYR A 221 15.36 -36.94 20.85
CA TYR A 221 16.55 -36.20 20.45
C TYR A 221 17.13 -36.84 19.18
N THR A 222 17.56 -36.02 18.21
CA THR A 222 18.78 -36.33 17.44
C THR A 222 19.49 -35.05 17.01
N THR A 223 20.79 -35.10 17.23
CA THR A 223 21.86 -34.16 16.93
C THR A 223 22.14 -34.05 15.44
N SER A 224 22.57 -32.86 14.98
CA SER A 224 23.47 -32.76 13.82
C SER A 224 24.31 -31.48 13.91
N ARG A 225 25.57 -31.70 14.25
CA ARG A 225 26.70 -30.77 14.29
C ARG A 225 27.17 -30.55 12.86
N TRP A 226 27.31 -29.30 12.42
CA TRP A 226 27.94 -28.95 11.15
C TRP A 226 29.32 -28.36 11.42
N ARG A 227 30.34 -28.92 10.75
CA ARG A 227 31.63 -28.26 10.50
C ARG A 227 31.45 -27.27 9.35
#